data_AF-A0A7C4PB64-F1
#
_entry.id   AF-A0A7C4PB64-F1
#
_cell.length_a   1.000
_cell.length_b   1.000
_cell.length_c   1.000
_cell.angle_alpha   90.00
_cell.angle_beta   90.00
_cell.angle_gamma   90.00
#
_symmetry.space_group_name_H-M   'P 1'
#
loop_
_entity.id
_entity.type
_entity.pdbx_description
1 polymer ?
#
loop_
_entity_poly.entity_id
_entity_poly.type
_entity_poly.pdbx_seq_one_letter_code
_entity_poly.pdbx_strand_id
1 'polypeptide(L)'
;MYKEWFVTEYFSQYDEFEDWAKGGRVRSINVYDKWMLIANLNPRQEAEVTLTFYYMDEAPRDFTFRLAAGKQGRLHFSDEPDNLGTINLPPGCEPRKRFGVRVRSTQPVVVQATAGDRIGEERITNSMATYLYHPGPLGENEKTWMYVDCVYLTSERFALEEREWLSVLNPNPQPAHCTATFIPGGDVDVGSQASRPIEETVAVAKHAFEVPAERLFSILISDLPDVLANQPYAVRVDSDLPITLQGIRHIFERGKYEYSRCWAVLDAIPIPKEVWRQEGA
;
A
#
# COMPACT_ATOMS: atom_id res chain seq x y z
N MET A 1 0.79 -15.98 -17.87
CA MET A 1 0.81 -15.97 -16.40
C MET A 1 2.13 -15.31 -15.96
N TYR A 2 2.11 -14.38 -15.00
CA TYR A 2 3.29 -13.63 -14.49
C TYR A 2 3.97 -12.64 -15.46
N LYS A 3 3.21 -12.05 -16.38
CA LYS A 3 3.70 -11.01 -17.31
C LYS A 3 3.20 -9.61 -16.97
N GLU A 4 2.33 -9.51 -15.97
CA GLU A 4 1.80 -8.25 -15.49
C GLU A 4 1.75 -8.31 -13.97
N TRP A 5 2.11 -7.21 -13.31
CA TRP A 5 2.19 -7.10 -11.86
C TRP A 5 1.84 -5.69 -11.42
N PHE A 6 1.28 -5.56 -10.22
CA PHE A 6 0.86 -4.29 -9.65
C PHE A 6 1.35 -4.15 -8.22
N VAL A 7 1.81 -2.96 -7.89
CA VAL A 7 1.90 -2.50 -6.49
C VAL A 7 1.02 -1.28 -6.36
N THR A 8 0.16 -1.31 -5.36
CA THR A 8 -0.82 -0.25 -5.14
C THR A 8 -0.11 1.04 -4.75
N GLU A 9 0.78 1.02 -3.76
CA GLU A 9 1.49 2.21 -3.31
C GLU A 9 2.93 1.91 -2.86
N TYR A 10 3.87 2.67 -3.41
CA TYR A 10 5.13 2.98 -2.76
C TYR A 10 4.96 4.23 -1.90
N PHE A 11 4.85 4.01 -0.59
CA PHE A 11 4.78 5.10 0.37
C PHE A 11 6.13 5.84 0.35
N SER A 12 6.07 7.11 -0.02
CA SER A 12 7.26 7.87 -0.45
C SER A 12 7.47 9.16 0.32
N GLN A 13 6.40 9.67 0.93
CA GLN A 13 6.43 10.85 1.75
C GLN A 13 5.14 10.89 2.58
N TYR A 14 5.25 11.32 3.83
CA TYR A 14 4.09 11.76 4.57
C TYR A 14 3.71 13.15 4.07
N ASP A 15 2.43 13.32 3.76
CA ASP A 15 1.84 14.66 3.83
C ASP A 15 2.08 15.21 5.23
N GLU A 16 2.03 16.53 5.39
CA GLU A 16 1.96 17.06 6.75
C GLU A 16 0.81 16.39 7.50
N PHE A 17 1.02 16.13 8.79
CA PHE A 17 -0.01 15.56 9.64
C PHE A 17 0.03 16.24 11.01
N GLU A 18 -1.03 16.06 11.79
CA GLU A 18 -1.13 16.67 13.11
C GLU A 18 -0.15 16.00 14.09
N ASP A 19 0.68 16.81 14.76
CA ASP A 19 1.46 16.38 15.91
C ASP A 19 0.53 16.32 17.14
N TRP A 20 0.05 15.13 17.47
CA TRP A 20 -0.87 14.96 18.61
C TRP A 20 -0.22 15.26 19.98
N ALA A 21 1.10 15.42 20.07
CA ALA A 21 1.79 15.73 21.32
C ALA A 21 2.04 17.23 21.52
N LYS A 22 2.43 17.94 20.46
CA LYS A 22 2.78 19.38 20.50
C LYS A 22 1.68 20.28 19.93
N GLY A 23 0.70 19.71 19.24
CA GLY A 23 -0.24 20.44 18.39
C GLY A 23 0.43 20.97 17.12
N GLY A 24 -0.40 21.34 16.13
CA GLY A 24 0.09 21.86 14.86
C GLY A 24 0.48 20.78 13.85
N ARG A 25 1.02 21.21 12.71
CA ARG A 25 1.37 20.34 11.58
C ARG A 25 2.86 20.00 11.62
N VAL A 26 3.18 18.73 11.43
CA VAL A 26 4.55 18.22 11.32
C VAL A 26 4.74 17.51 9.99
N ARG A 27 5.94 17.64 9.42
CA ARG A 27 6.39 16.86 8.27
C ARG A 27 7.57 16.01 8.73
N SER A 28 7.49 14.71 8.48
CA SER A 28 8.61 13.82 8.67
C SER A 28 9.78 14.20 7.75
N ILE A 29 11.00 14.10 8.26
CA ILE A 29 12.23 14.34 7.52
C ILE A 29 12.85 13.06 6.95
N ASN A 30 12.12 11.95 7.05
CA ASN A 30 12.57 10.63 6.63
C ASN A 30 12.92 10.59 5.15
N VAL A 31 14.01 9.89 4.82
CA VAL A 31 14.33 9.52 3.45
C VAL A 31 13.81 8.11 3.21
N TYR A 32 13.01 7.97 2.16
CA TYR A 32 12.39 6.70 1.79
C TYR A 32 13.23 5.99 0.75
N ASP A 33 13.97 4.98 1.19
CA ASP A 33 14.61 4.08 0.25
C ASP A 33 13.58 3.05 -0.23
N LYS A 34 13.43 2.97 -1.55
CA LYS A 34 12.42 2.14 -2.21
C LYS A 34 13.08 1.36 -3.32
N TRP A 35 12.91 0.05 -3.29
CA TRP A 35 13.45 -0.84 -4.29
C TRP A 35 12.34 -1.66 -4.95
N MET A 36 12.50 -1.85 -6.25
CA MET A 36 11.82 -2.90 -6.99
C MET A 36 12.86 -3.96 -7.35
N LEU A 37 12.64 -5.17 -6.88
CA LEU A 37 13.41 -6.34 -7.26
C LEU A 37 12.60 -7.13 -8.28
N ILE A 38 13.23 -7.50 -9.40
CA ILE A 38 12.56 -8.20 -10.49
C ILE A 38 13.43 -9.35 -10.98
N ALA A 39 12.85 -10.54 -11.10
CA ALA A 39 13.55 -11.72 -11.61
C ALA A 39 12.94 -12.19 -12.93
N ASN A 40 13.74 -12.29 -13.99
CA ASN A 40 13.33 -12.91 -15.25
C ASN A 40 13.39 -14.43 -15.12
N LEU A 41 12.23 -15.08 -15.17
CA LEU A 41 12.13 -16.53 -15.03
C LEU A 41 12.51 -17.28 -16.31
N ASN A 42 12.63 -16.59 -17.45
CA ASN A 42 13.05 -17.22 -18.69
C ASN A 42 14.60 -17.30 -18.74
N PRO A 43 15.21 -18.51 -18.73
CA PRO A 43 16.65 -18.66 -18.71
C PRO A 43 17.32 -18.46 -20.08
N ARG A 44 16.55 -18.23 -21.15
CA ARG A 44 17.04 -18.17 -22.53
C ARG A 44 16.76 -16.86 -23.25
N GLN A 45 15.78 -16.08 -22.80
CA GLN A 45 15.34 -14.87 -23.47
C GLN A 45 15.34 -13.69 -22.51
N GLU A 46 15.85 -12.55 -22.99
CA GLU A 46 15.69 -11.28 -22.29
C GLU A 46 14.21 -10.91 -22.20
N ALA A 47 13.88 -10.21 -21.12
CA ALA A 47 12.58 -9.59 -20.96
C ALA A 47 12.70 -8.10 -21.26
N GLU A 48 11.91 -7.60 -22.22
CA GLU A 48 11.54 -6.18 -22.25
C GLU A 48 10.45 -5.95 -21.20
N VAL A 49 10.72 -5.02 -20.26
CA VAL A 49 9.88 -4.69 -19.11
C VAL A 49 9.51 -3.23 -19.15
N THR A 50 8.22 -2.93 -19.11
CA THR A 50 7.66 -1.58 -19.02
C THR A 50 7.04 -1.37 -17.65
N LEU A 51 7.47 -0.31 -16.96
CA LEU A 51 6.86 0.22 -15.75
C LEU A 51 5.94 1.37 -16.12
N THR A 52 4.75 1.42 -15.56
CA THR A 52 3.87 2.59 -15.56
C THR A 52 3.73 3.07 -14.12
N PHE A 53 4.16 4.30 -13.84
CA PHE A 53 4.01 4.96 -12.54
C PHE A 53 2.71 5.74 -12.51
N TYR A 54 1.88 5.54 -11.48
CA TYR A 54 0.61 6.23 -11.29
C TYR A 54 0.68 7.10 -10.04
N TYR A 55 0.31 8.37 -10.19
CA TYR A 55 0.31 9.35 -9.10
C TYR A 55 -1.13 9.71 -8.73
N MET A 56 -1.30 10.48 -7.66
CA MET A 56 -2.62 10.98 -7.27
C MET A 56 -3.05 12.20 -8.12
N ASP A 57 -2.07 13.04 -8.49
CA ASP A 57 -2.31 14.40 -8.99
C ASP A 57 -1.83 14.63 -10.44
N GLU A 58 -1.29 13.61 -11.10
CA GLU A 58 -0.73 13.74 -12.45
C GLU A 58 -0.87 12.48 -13.30
N ALA A 59 -0.72 12.67 -14.62
CA ALA A 59 -0.81 11.59 -15.60
C ALA A 59 0.27 10.51 -15.39
N PRO A 60 -0.02 9.24 -15.72
CA PRO A 60 0.95 8.18 -15.58
C PRO A 60 2.15 8.38 -16.49
N ARG A 61 3.30 7.85 -16.08
CA ARG A 61 4.56 7.94 -16.82
C ARG A 61 5.14 6.55 -17.01
N ASP A 62 5.65 6.30 -18.22
CA ASP A 62 6.21 5.00 -18.57
C ASP A 62 7.75 5.01 -18.58
N PHE A 63 8.34 3.90 -18.18
CA PHE A 63 9.76 3.60 -18.33
C PHE A 63 9.95 2.17 -18.81
N THR A 64 10.82 1.95 -19.80
CA THR A 64 11.09 0.61 -20.34
C THR A 64 12.57 0.28 -20.25
N PHE A 65 12.88 -0.96 -19.86
CA PHE A 65 14.24 -1.50 -19.80
C PHE A 65 14.27 -2.96 -20.22
N ARG A 66 15.48 -3.51 -20.35
CA ARG A 66 15.70 -4.93 -20.62
C ARG A 66 16.29 -5.64 -19.40
N LEU A 67 15.73 -6.80 -19.08
CA LEU A 67 16.22 -7.67 -18.02
C LEU A 67 16.78 -8.96 -18.63
N ALA A 68 18.06 -9.21 -18.38
CA ALA A 68 18.76 -10.36 -18.94
C ALA A 68 18.09 -11.70 -18.58
N ALA A 69 18.26 -12.68 -19.46
CA ALA A 69 17.70 -14.03 -19.29
C ALA A 69 18.19 -14.69 -17.99
N GLY A 70 17.26 -15.21 -17.18
CA GLY A 70 17.58 -15.90 -15.92
C GLY A 70 18.28 -15.02 -14.87
N LYS A 71 18.16 -13.70 -14.96
CA LYS A 71 18.81 -12.75 -14.03
C LYS A 71 17.78 -11.95 -13.24
N GLN A 72 18.25 -11.49 -12.08
CA GLN A 72 17.58 -10.50 -11.27
C GLN A 72 18.06 -9.09 -11.64
N GLY A 73 17.15 -8.14 -11.62
CA GLY A 73 17.41 -6.71 -11.68
C GLY A 73 16.89 -6.03 -10.41
N ARG A 74 17.43 -4.85 -10.14
CA ARG A 74 17.03 -4.01 -9.01
C ARG A 74 16.96 -2.55 -9.47
N LEU A 75 15.85 -1.89 -9.20
CA LEU A 75 15.69 -0.45 -9.38
C LEU A 75 15.56 0.21 -8.02
N HIS A 76 16.24 1.34 -7.83
CA HIS A 76 16.14 2.21 -6.66
C HIS A 76 15.31 3.43 -7.06
N PHE A 77 14.21 3.67 -6.37
CA PHE A 77 13.30 4.79 -6.62
C PHE A 77 13.65 5.98 -5.72
N SER A 78 14.93 6.40 -5.75
CA SER A 78 15.44 7.56 -5.04
C SER A 78 16.48 8.29 -5.90
N ASP A 79 16.52 9.62 -5.77
CA ASP A 79 17.56 10.49 -6.33
C ASP A 79 18.88 10.43 -5.52
N GLU A 80 18.82 9.90 -4.30
CA GLU A 80 19.98 9.65 -3.45
C GLU A 80 20.55 8.24 -3.69
N PRO A 81 21.87 8.03 -3.53
CA PRO A 81 22.46 6.69 -3.59
C PRO A 81 21.92 5.81 -2.47
N ASP A 82 21.63 4.54 -2.77
CA ASP A 82 21.38 3.55 -1.73
C ASP A 82 22.67 3.20 -0.96
N ASN A 83 22.54 2.31 0.03
CA ASN A 83 23.69 1.84 0.82
C ASN A 83 24.76 1.08 0.03
N LEU A 84 24.48 0.72 -1.22
CA LEU A 84 25.44 0.12 -2.15
C LEU A 84 26.01 1.15 -3.14
N GLY A 85 25.71 2.44 -2.97
CA GLY A 85 26.12 3.53 -3.86
C GLY A 85 25.36 3.56 -5.18
N THR A 86 24.24 2.84 -5.29
CA THR A 86 23.45 2.75 -6.51
C THR A 86 22.49 3.93 -6.62
N ILE A 87 22.67 4.73 -7.67
CA ILE A 87 21.72 5.75 -8.12
C ILE A 87 21.15 5.27 -9.44
N ASN A 88 19.92 4.75 -9.42
CA ASN A 88 19.25 4.27 -10.62
C ASN A 88 17.74 4.55 -10.61
N LEU A 89 17.40 5.80 -10.25
CA LEU A 89 16.06 6.35 -10.38
C LEU A 89 15.58 6.21 -11.85
N PRO A 90 14.49 5.48 -12.10
CA PRO A 90 13.93 5.39 -13.44
C PRO A 90 13.47 6.75 -13.95
N PRO A 91 13.77 7.11 -15.20
CA PRO A 91 13.14 8.25 -15.86
C PRO A 91 11.63 8.24 -15.70
N GLY A 92 11.05 9.39 -15.37
CA GLY A 92 9.61 9.55 -15.16
C GLY A 92 9.14 9.28 -13.73
N CYS A 93 9.92 8.57 -12.91
CA CYS A 93 9.61 8.39 -11.49
C CYS A 93 9.89 9.67 -10.70
N GLU A 94 8.88 10.24 -10.04
CA GLU A 94 9.01 11.28 -9.01
C GLU A 94 9.15 10.61 -7.62
N PRO A 95 10.37 10.48 -7.07
CA PRO A 95 10.60 9.70 -5.85
C PRO A 95 10.03 10.38 -4.59
N ARG A 96 9.62 11.64 -4.65
CA ARG A 96 9.08 12.37 -3.48
C ARG A 96 7.56 12.34 -3.39
N LYS A 97 6.87 11.79 -4.40
CA LYS A 97 5.43 11.58 -4.39
C LYS A 97 5.10 10.13 -4.09
N ARG A 98 3.94 9.87 -3.50
CA ARG A 98 3.35 8.54 -3.45
C ARG A 98 2.96 8.10 -4.86
N PHE A 99 3.22 6.84 -5.19
CA PHE A 99 2.86 6.30 -6.50
C PHE A 99 2.58 4.80 -6.45
N GLY A 100 1.67 4.34 -7.31
CA GLY A 100 1.52 2.93 -7.66
C GLY A 100 2.34 2.58 -8.88
N VAL A 101 2.61 1.29 -9.10
CA VAL A 101 3.34 0.82 -10.29
C VAL A 101 2.62 -0.37 -10.94
N ARG A 102 2.42 -0.31 -12.25
CA ARG A 102 2.15 -1.48 -13.08
C ARG A 102 3.43 -1.89 -13.80
N VAL A 103 3.74 -3.18 -13.76
CA VAL A 103 4.84 -3.81 -14.50
C VAL A 103 4.23 -4.65 -15.60
N ARG A 104 4.66 -4.48 -16.85
CA ARG A 104 4.35 -5.37 -17.99
C ARG A 104 5.63 -5.92 -18.56
N SER A 105 5.66 -7.20 -18.89
CA SER A 105 6.86 -7.89 -19.36
C SER A 105 6.56 -8.83 -20.51
N THR A 106 7.48 -8.87 -21.48
CA THR A 106 7.43 -9.82 -22.61
C THR A 106 7.68 -11.27 -22.18
N GLN A 107 8.40 -11.48 -21.07
CA GLN A 107 8.68 -12.79 -20.46
C GLN A 107 8.08 -12.91 -19.05
N PRO A 108 7.83 -14.13 -18.52
CA PRO A 108 7.42 -14.30 -17.13
C PRO A 108 8.46 -13.74 -16.16
N VAL A 109 8.02 -12.92 -15.21
CA VAL A 109 8.85 -12.30 -14.18
C VAL A 109 8.21 -12.47 -12.81
N VAL A 110 8.99 -12.35 -11.73
CA VAL A 110 8.49 -12.13 -10.36
C VAL A 110 8.96 -10.76 -9.91
N VAL A 111 8.07 -9.99 -9.26
CA VAL A 111 8.36 -8.64 -8.80
C VAL A 111 8.06 -8.51 -7.31
N GLN A 112 8.99 -7.91 -6.58
CA GLN A 112 8.89 -7.67 -5.14
C GLN A 112 9.29 -6.23 -4.83
N ALA A 113 8.57 -5.60 -3.92
CA ALA A 113 8.90 -4.30 -3.37
C ALA A 113 9.67 -4.45 -2.05
N THR A 114 10.59 -3.53 -1.83
CA THR A 114 11.10 -3.22 -0.49
C THR A 114 11.01 -1.72 -0.32
N ALA A 115 10.48 -1.27 0.81
CA ALA A 115 10.47 0.15 1.14
C ALA A 115 10.85 0.31 2.62
N GLY A 116 11.64 1.33 2.93
CA GLY A 116 12.08 1.57 4.29
C GLY A 116 12.39 3.03 4.60
N ASP A 117 12.38 3.31 5.89
CA ASP A 117 12.62 4.63 6.48
C ASP A 117 14.08 4.73 6.91
N ARG A 118 14.82 5.76 6.51
CA ARG A 118 16.14 6.11 7.07
C ARG A 118 16.26 7.60 7.39
N ILE A 119 17.09 7.93 8.37
CA ILE A 119 17.34 9.32 8.76
C ILE A 119 18.71 9.75 8.24
N GLY A 120 18.76 10.82 7.46
CA GLY A 120 20.03 11.43 7.03
C GLY A 120 20.98 10.42 6.39
N GLU A 121 22.19 10.30 6.94
CA GLU A 121 23.27 9.44 6.43
C GLU A 121 23.25 8.01 7.01
N GLU A 122 22.20 7.62 7.74
CA GLU A 122 22.10 6.27 8.30
C GLU A 122 22.07 5.20 7.21
N ARG A 123 22.91 4.17 7.38
CA ARG A 123 23.10 3.10 6.40
C ARG A 123 22.16 1.91 6.54
N ILE A 124 21.27 1.95 7.54
CA ILE A 124 20.32 0.89 7.83
C ILE A 124 18.97 1.56 8.00
N THR A 125 17.95 1.01 7.34
CA THR A 125 16.58 1.48 7.50
C THR A 125 16.09 1.22 8.93
N ASN A 126 15.54 2.25 9.58
CA ASN A 126 14.95 2.19 10.91
C ASN A 126 13.70 1.30 10.94
N SER A 127 12.91 1.35 9.87
CA SER A 127 11.78 0.47 9.63
C SER A 127 11.75 0.08 8.16
N MET A 128 11.28 -1.12 7.84
CA MET A 128 11.26 -1.63 6.48
C MET A 128 10.11 -2.61 6.31
N ALA A 129 9.43 -2.52 5.18
CA ALA A 129 8.47 -3.52 4.73
C ALA A 129 8.94 -4.11 3.39
N THR A 130 8.65 -5.39 3.19
CA THR A 130 8.80 -6.04 1.89
C THR A 130 7.56 -6.86 1.58
N TYR A 131 7.13 -6.79 0.32
CA TYR A 131 5.86 -7.35 -0.10
C TYR A 131 5.91 -7.66 -1.59
N LEU A 132 5.19 -8.70 -2.00
CA LEU A 132 5.07 -9.06 -3.40
C LEU A 132 4.13 -8.11 -4.11
N TYR A 133 4.39 -7.88 -5.39
CA TYR A 133 3.40 -7.26 -6.24
C TYR A 133 2.21 -8.21 -6.41
N HIS A 134 1.02 -7.66 -6.59
CA HIS A 134 -0.15 -8.44 -6.99
C HIS A 134 -0.04 -8.85 -8.47
N PRO A 135 -0.22 -10.13 -8.82
CA PRO A 135 -0.14 -10.59 -10.21
C PRO A 135 -1.35 -10.16 -11.03
N GLY A 136 -1.12 -9.70 -12.26
CA GLY A 136 -2.14 -9.41 -13.26
C GLY A 136 -2.28 -10.48 -14.35
N PRO A 137 -3.13 -10.24 -15.37
CA PRO A 137 -4.01 -9.07 -15.52
C PRO A 137 -5.13 -9.04 -14.47
N LEU A 138 -5.59 -7.83 -14.11
CA LEU A 138 -6.73 -7.66 -13.20
C LEU A 138 -8.04 -8.02 -13.92
N GLY A 139 -8.98 -8.62 -13.20
CA GLY A 139 -10.28 -9.05 -13.70
C GLY A 139 -11.40 -8.87 -12.68
N GLU A 140 -12.46 -9.69 -12.80
CA GLU A 140 -13.66 -9.56 -11.96
C GLU A 140 -13.41 -9.86 -10.47
N ASN A 141 -12.40 -10.67 -10.14
CA ASN A 141 -12.06 -10.97 -8.75
C ASN A 141 -11.41 -9.76 -8.06
N GLU A 142 -10.69 -8.93 -8.82
CA GLU A 142 -10.00 -7.74 -8.36
C GLU A 142 -10.93 -6.51 -8.27
N LYS A 143 -12.25 -6.74 -8.27
CA LYS A 143 -13.27 -5.73 -7.97
C LYS A 143 -13.69 -5.70 -6.51
N THR A 144 -13.37 -6.74 -5.74
CA THR A 144 -13.63 -6.78 -4.29
C THR A 144 -12.36 -7.23 -3.59
N TRP A 145 -11.90 -6.44 -2.63
CA TRP A 145 -10.67 -6.68 -1.89
C TRP A 145 -10.93 -6.68 -0.39
N MET A 146 -10.12 -7.43 0.37
CA MET A 146 -10.21 -7.46 1.81
C MET A 146 -8.84 -7.58 2.48
N TYR A 147 -8.65 -6.88 3.59
CA TYR A 147 -7.57 -7.10 4.55
C TYR A 147 -8.14 -7.02 5.98
N VAL A 148 -7.49 -7.71 6.94
CA VAL A 148 -8.09 -7.98 8.26
C VAL A 148 -7.24 -7.55 9.45
N ASP A 149 -5.94 -7.29 9.26
CA ASP A 149 -5.08 -6.72 10.30
C ASP A 149 -5.27 -5.20 10.33
N CYS A 150 -6.41 -4.73 10.85
CA CYS A 150 -6.74 -3.30 10.89
C CYS A 150 -7.00 -2.85 12.32
N VAL A 151 -6.23 -1.86 12.75
CA VAL A 151 -6.39 -1.09 13.99
C VAL A 151 -5.53 0.15 13.81
N TYR A 152 -5.97 1.29 14.33
CA TYR A 152 -5.06 2.41 14.52
C TYR A 152 -5.15 2.87 15.98
N LEU A 153 -4.04 2.67 16.68
CA LEU A 153 -3.92 2.99 18.09
C LEU A 153 -3.53 4.46 18.30
N THR A 154 -4.27 5.16 19.13
CA THR A 154 -3.94 6.53 19.56
C THR A 154 -4.31 6.74 21.02
N SER A 155 -3.39 7.31 21.79
CA SER A 155 -3.63 7.63 23.20
C SER A 155 -2.64 8.68 23.69
N GLU A 156 -3.13 9.66 24.44
CA GLU A 156 -2.25 10.59 25.15
C GLU A 156 -1.42 9.91 26.25
N ARG A 157 -1.84 8.73 26.71
CA ARG A 157 -1.18 7.98 27.79
C ARG A 157 0.07 7.23 27.32
N PHE A 158 0.12 6.83 26.06
CA PHE A 158 1.18 5.97 25.53
C PHE A 158 2.09 6.76 24.59
N ALA A 159 3.37 6.42 24.59
CA ALA A 159 4.34 7.10 23.75
C ALA A 159 4.23 6.72 22.27
N LEU A 160 3.56 5.61 21.93
CA LEU A 160 3.41 5.16 20.55
C LEU A 160 2.00 5.44 20.02
N GLU A 161 1.93 5.78 18.75
CA GLU A 161 0.68 5.94 18.00
C GLU A 161 0.82 5.33 16.60
N GLU A 162 -0.31 4.93 16.03
CA GLU A 162 -0.37 4.33 14.70
C GLU A 162 -1.14 5.22 13.74
N ARG A 163 -0.71 5.20 12.49
CA ARG A 163 -1.42 5.81 11.37
C ARG A 163 -1.60 4.76 10.30
N GLU A 164 -2.83 4.59 9.87
CA GLU A 164 -3.20 3.64 8.81
C GLU A 164 -3.71 4.40 7.59
N TRP A 165 -3.22 4.02 6.41
CA TRP A 165 -3.69 4.51 5.13
C TRP A 165 -4.36 3.38 4.36
N LEU A 166 -5.48 3.72 3.71
CA LEU A 166 -6.09 2.90 2.68
C LEU A 166 -5.72 3.47 1.33
N SER A 167 -5.08 2.65 0.51
CA SER A 167 -4.63 3.06 -0.82
C SER A 167 -5.24 2.16 -1.89
N VAL A 168 -5.71 2.79 -2.97
CA VAL A 168 -6.34 2.13 -4.11
C VAL A 168 -5.68 2.62 -5.39
N LEU A 169 -5.26 1.69 -6.25
CA LEU A 169 -4.74 1.99 -7.57
C LEU A 169 -5.80 1.61 -8.61
N ASN A 170 -6.22 2.59 -9.40
CA ASN A 170 -7.07 2.39 -10.57
C ASN A 170 -6.21 2.49 -11.85
N PRO A 171 -5.81 1.36 -12.46
CA PRO A 171 -5.03 1.38 -13.71
C PRO A 171 -5.91 1.54 -14.97
N ASN A 172 -7.23 1.71 -14.82
CA ASN A 172 -8.15 1.79 -15.95
C ASN A 172 -8.25 3.22 -16.49
N PRO A 173 -8.58 3.40 -17.79
CA PRO A 173 -8.76 4.72 -18.39
C PRO A 173 -10.10 5.38 -18.01
N GLN A 174 -10.92 4.74 -17.18
CA GLN A 174 -12.15 5.30 -16.61
C GLN A 174 -12.02 5.45 -15.08
N PRO A 175 -12.69 6.44 -14.46
CA PRO A 175 -12.82 6.50 -13.01
C PRO A 175 -13.47 5.24 -12.45
N ALA A 176 -13.00 4.78 -11.30
CA ALA A 176 -13.56 3.66 -10.54
C ALA A 176 -14.36 4.20 -9.36
N HIS A 177 -15.57 3.69 -9.16
CA HIS A 177 -16.43 4.04 -8.03
C HIS A 177 -16.31 2.96 -6.97
N CYS A 178 -15.79 3.35 -5.82
CA CYS A 178 -15.44 2.45 -4.74
C CYS A 178 -16.33 2.65 -3.51
N THR A 179 -16.51 1.59 -2.73
CA THR A 179 -17.06 1.66 -1.39
C THR A 179 -16.16 0.87 -0.45
N ALA A 180 -15.53 1.57 0.50
CA ALA A 180 -14.88 0.94 1.64
C ALA A 180 -15.92 0.62 2.72
N THR A 181 -15.89 -0.60 3.23
CA THR A 181 -16.70 -1.07 4.36
C THR A 181 -15.76 -1.48 5.49
N PHE A 182 -15.89 -0.82 6.64
CA PHE A 182 -15.12 -1.09 7.85
C PHE A 182 -15.98 -1.99 8.76
N ILE A 183 -15.57 -3.24 8.88
CA ILE A 183 -16.29 -4.28 9.62
C ILE A 183 -15.71 -4.33 11.03
N PRO A 184 -16.50 -4.02 12.09
CA PRO A 184 -16.02 -4.04 13.46
C PRO A 184 -15.42 -5.39 13.84
N GLY A 185 -14.26 -5.35 14.48
CA GLY A 185 -13.51 -6.53 14.92
C GLY A 185 -13.95 -7.02 16.30
N GLY A 186 -13.28 -8.07 16.74
CA GLY A 186 -13.55 -8.73 18.00
C GLY A 186 -12.48 -9.75 18.34
N ASP A 187 -12.52 -10.24 19.57
CA ASP A 187 -11.63 -11.30 20.03
C ASP A 187 -12.28 -12.67 19.81
N VAL A 188 -11.44 -13.67 19.56
CA VAL A 188 -11.84 -15.07 19.67
C VAL A 188 -11.50 -15.56 21.06
N ASP A 189 -12.53 -15.84 21.86
CA ASP A 189 -12.35 -16.53 23.14
C ASP A 189 -12.06 -18.00 22.87
N VAL A 190 -10.78 -18.38 22.99
CA VAL A 190 -10.30 -19.75 22.75
C VAL A 190 -10.98 -20.77 23.69
N GLY A 191 -11.35 -20.36 24.91
CA GLY A 191 -11.99 -21.22 25.88
C GLY A 191 -13.43 -21.56 25.50
N SER A 192 -14.20 -20.57 25.06
CA SER A 192 -15.57 -20.78 24.59
C SER A 192 -15.69 -21.11 23.10
N GLN A 193 -14.59 -21.01 22.35
CA GLN A 193 -14.53 -21.17 20.88
C GLN A 193 -15.50 -20.21 20.15
N ALA A 194 -15.80 -19.06 20.75
CA ALA A 194 -16.72 -18.08 20.22
C ALA A 194 -16.00 -16.75 19.99
N SER A 195 -16.37 -16.04 18.92
CA SER A 195 -15.97 -14.65 18.74
C SER A 195 -16.87 -13.71 19.56
N ARG A 196 -16.31 -12.61 20.02
CA ARG A 196 -17.04 -11.53 20.68
C ARG A 196 -16.57 -10.18 20.14
N PRO A 197 -17.47 -9.27 19.75
CA PRO A 197 -17.08 -7.92 19.39
C PRO A 197 -16.41 -7.25 20.60
N ILE A 198 -15.44 -6.36 20.35
CA ILE A 198 -14.84 -5.56 21.43
C ILE A 198 -15.89 -4.63 22.05
N GLU A 199 -16.73 -4.04 21.22
CA GLU A 199 -17.80 -3.14 21.63
C GLU A 199 -19.05 -3.38 20.77
N GLU A 200 -20.13 -3.88 21.40
CA GLU A 200 -21.36 -4.28 20.70
C GLU A 200 -22.09 -3.13 19.99
N THR A 201 -21.82 -1.89 20.39
CA THR A 201 -22.45 -0.68 19.85
C THR A 201 -21.73 -0.14 18.61
N VAL A 202 -20.54 -0.65 18.27
CA VAL A 202 -19.81 -0.18 17.08
C VAL A 202 -20.47 -0.75 15.83
N ALA A 203 -21.01 0.14 15.01
CA ALA A 203 -21.65 -0.22 13.76
C ALA A 203 -20.65 -0.38 12.61
N VAL A 204 -21.07 -1.10 11.56
CA VAL A 204 -20.33 -1.13 10.29
C VAL A 204 -20.32 0.28 9.67
N ALA A 205 -19.13 0.83 9.42
CA ALA A 205 -18.98 2.09 8.72
C ALA A 205 -18.78 1.87 7.22
N LYS A 206 -19.32 2.78 6.40
CA LYS A 206 -19.18 2.73 4.94
C LYS A 206 -18.75 4.09 4.41
N HIS A 207 -17.79 4.08 3.51
CA HIS A 207 -17.27 5.28 2.86
C HIS A 207 -17.22 5.08 1.35
N ALA A 208 -18.01 5.87 0.62
CA ALA A 208 -18.01 5.88 -0.84
C ALA A 208 -17.03 6.93 -1.36
N PHE A 209 -16.25 6.58 -2.37
CA PHE A 209 -15.26 7.46 -2.98
C PHE A 209 -15.03 7.10 -4.45
N GLU A 210 -14.48 8.04 -5.21
CA GLU A 210 -14.08 7.83 -6.60
C GLU A 210 -12.55 7.81 -6.69
N VAL A 211 -12.00 6.85 -7.43
CA VAL A 211 -10.58 6.82 -7.81
C VAL A 211 -10.49 7.22 -9.27
N PRO A 212 -9.89 8.38 -9.61
CA PRO A 212 -9.85 8.85 -10.98
C PRO A 212 -9.14 7.87 -11.92
N ALA A 213 -9.40 8.00 -13.22
CA ALA A 213 -8.77 7.18 -14.26
C ALA A 213 -7.24 7.24 -14.19
N GLU A 214 -6.58 6.08 -14.22
CA GLU A 214 -5.12 5.95 -14.18
C GLU A 214 -4.48 6.74 -13.03
N ARG A 215 -5.04 6.60 -11.81
CA ARG A 215 -4.53 7.27 -10.61
C ARG A 215 -4.39 6.33 -9.43
N LEU A 216 -3.46 6.71 -8.56
CA LEU A 216 -3.45 6.30 -7.17
C LEU A 216 -4.46 7.16 -6.40
N PHE A 217 -5.11 6.57 -5.41
CA PHE A 217 -5.86 7.26 -4.36
C PHE A 217 -5.37 6.73 -3.01
N SER A 218 -5.22 7.61 -2.02
CA SER A 218 -4.86 7.23 -0.66
C SER A 218 -5.59 8.13 0.34
N ILE A 219 -6.09 7.54 1.42
CA ILE A 219 -6.76 8.25 2.50
C ILE A 219 -6.22 7.76 3.85
N LEU A 220 -6.01 8.71 4.77
CA LEU A 220 -5.67 8.40 6.15
C LEU A 220 -6.94 7.98 6.90
N ILE A 221 -6.94 6.81 7.54
CA ILE A 221 -8.14 6.27 8.18
C ILE A 221 -8.65 7.16 9.31
N SER A 222 -7.76 7.86 10.03
CA SER A 222 -8.17 8.78 11.10
C SER A 222 -8.96 10.00 10.59
N ASP A 223 -8.98 10.26 9.29
CA ASP A 223 -9.77 11.33 8.68
C ASP A 223 -11.24 10.88 8.41
N LEU A 224 -11.56 9.60 8.64
CA LEU A 224 -12.90 9.05 8.50
C LEU A 224 -13.61 9.05 9.86
N PRO A 225 -14.61 9.92 10.08
CA PRO A 225 -15.20 10.15 11.41
C PRO A 225 -15.96 8.94 11.96
N ASP A 226 -16.46 8.06 11.08
CA ASP A 226 -17.21 6.86 11.46
C ASP A 226 -16.30 5.66 11.76
N VAL A 227 -14.99 5.78 11.54
CA VAL A 227 -14.01 4.74 11.89
C VAL A 227 -13.36 5.13 13.21
N LEU A 228 -13.55 4.30 14.24
CA LEU A 228 -13.11 4.61 15.59
C LEU A 228 -11.68 4.17 15.84
N ALA A 229 -10.91 5.04 16.52
CA ALA A 229 -9.57 4.69 16.98
C ALA A 229 -9.61 3.65 18.09
N ASN A 230 -8.53 2.89 18.25
CA ASN A 230 -8.38 1.84 19.26
C ASN A 230 -9.44 0.72 19.20
N GLN A 231 -10.12 0.58 18.07
CA GLN A 231 -11.02 -0.53 17.79
C GLN A 231 -10.43 -1.35 16.63
N PRO A 232 -10.34 -2.68 16.73
CA PRO A 232 -9.95 -3.51 15.61
C PRO A 232 -11.08 -3.53 14.58
N TYR A 233 -10.72 -3.68 13.31
CA TYR A 233 -11.67 -3.82 12.22
C TYR A 233 -11.06 -4.64 11.08
N ALA A 234 -11.90 -5.04 10.14
CA ALA A 234 -11.48 -5.47 8.81
C ALA A 234 -11.95 -4.46 7.77
N VAL A 235 -11.25 -4.37 6.66
CA VAL A 235 -11.62 -3.50 5.55
C VAL A 235 -11.99 -4.34 4.34
N ARG A 236 -13.14 -4.05 3.75
CA ARG A 236 -13.53 -4.51 2.42
C ARG A 236 -13.65 -3.32 1.49
N VAL A 237 -13.09 -3.41 0.28
CA VAL A 237 -13.32 -2.40 -0.77
C VAL A 237 -13.98 -3.08 -1.96
N ASP A 238 -15.17 -2.59 -2.30
CA ASP A 238 -15.91 -2.96 -3.51
C ASP A 238 -15.74 -1.87 -4.57
N SER A 239 -15.52 -2.24 -5.83
CA SER A 239 -15.31 -1.35 -6.98
C SER A 239 -16.09 -1.84 -8.20
N ASP A 240 -16.52 -0.90 -9.04
CA ASP A 240 -17.15 -1.21 -10.33
C ASP A 240 -16.14 -1.68 -11.41
N LEU A 241 -14.87 -1.26 -11.26
CA LEU A 241 -13.73 -1.62 -12.12
C LEU A 241 -12.66 -2.43 -11.36
N PRO A 242 -11.87 -3.28 -12.05
CA PRO A 242 -10.74 -3.96 -11.42
C PRO A 242 -9.69 -2.97 -10.92
N ILE A 243 -9.33 -3.06 -9.64
CA ILE A 243 -8.37 -2.17 -8.96
C ILE A 243 -7.34 -3.02 -8.19
N THR A 244 -6.34 -2.39 -7.59
CA THR A 244 -5.58 -3.02 -6.49
C THR A 244 -5.75 -2.23 -5.20
N LEU A 245 -5.69 -2.94 -4.07
CA LEU A 245 -5.84 -2.39 -2.72
C LEU A 245 -4.54 -2.64 -1.92
N GLN A 246 -4.19 -1.72 -1.04
CA GLN A 246 -3.15 -1.93 -0.04
C GLN A 246 -3.48 -1.10 1.21
N GLY A 247 -3.47 -1.75 2.37
CA GLY A 247 -3.42 -1.04 3.65
C GLY A 247 -1.97 -0.83 4.05
N ILE A 248 -1.64 0.34 4.61
CA ILE A 248 -0.29 0.64 5.11
C ILE A 248 -0.42 1.20 6.51
N ARG A 249 0.33 0.64 7.47
CA ARG A 249 0.39 1.15 8.85
C ARG A 249 1.81 1.58 9.19
N HIS A 250 1.95 2.80 9.72
CA HIS A 250 3.18 3.25 10.36
C HIS A 250 2.93 3.50 11.84
N ILE A 251 3.92 3.14 12.66
CA ILE A 251 3.93 3.39 14.10
C ILE A 251 4.94 4.48 14.39
N PHE A 252 4.54 5.52 15.11
CA PHE A 252 5.40 6.63 15.51
C PHE A 252 5.55 6.68 17.02
N GLU A 253 6.63 7.33 17.47
CA GLU A 253 6.70 7.83 18.84
C GLU A 253 6.17 9.27 18.88
N ARG A 254 5.22 9.54 19.77
CA ARG A 254 4.57 10.84 19.94
C ARG A 254 5.61 11.95 20.13
N GLY A 255 5.51 12.99 19.30
CA GLY A 255 6.43 14.12 19.28
C GLY A 255 7.79 13.84 18.62
N LYS A 256 8.01 12.63 18.08
CA LYS A 256 9.17 12.19 17.30
C LYS A 256 8.71 11.58 15.97
N TYR A 257 8.38 12.45 15.03
CA TYR A 257 7.80 12.11 13.72
C TYR A 257 8.83 12.11 12.59
N GLU A 258 10.11 12.19 12.92
CA GLU A 258 11.20 12.20 11.96
C GLU A 258 11.26 10.90 11.15
N TYR A 259 10.79 9.78 11.70
CA TYR A 259 10.76 8.44 11.09
C TYR A 259 9.75 7.54 11.84
N SER A 260 9.29 6.47 11.20
CA SER A 260 8.46 5.48 11.89
C SER A 260 9.31 4.49 12.70
N ARG A 261 8.79 4.07 13.85
CA ARG A 261 9.31 2.96 14.67
C ARG A 261 9.02 1.60 14.05
N CYS A 262 7.97 1.51 13.24
CA CYS A 262 7.58 0.30 12.53
C CYS A 262 6.76 0.68 11.30
N TRP A 263 6.84 -0.16 10.28
CA TRP A 263 6.06 -0.09 9.06
C TRP A 263 5.52 -1.49 8.75
N ALA A 264 4.19 -1.62 8.67
CA ALA A 264 3.51 -2.79 8.16
C ALA A 264 2.78 -2.50 6.84
N VAL A 265 2.86 -3.45 5.91
CA VAL A 265 1.93 -3.54 4.78
C VAL A 265 0.86 -4.54 5.16
N LEU A 266 -0.39 -4.11 5.09
CA LEU A 266 -1.56 -4.91 5.43
C LEU A 266 -1.97 -5.66 4.17
N ASP A 267 -1.60 -6.94 4.09
CA ASP A 267 -1.82 -7.77 2.90
C ASP A 267 -3.31 -7.84 2.56
N ALA A 268 -3.67 -7.27 1.40
CA ALA A 268 -5.01 -7.32 0.86
C ALA A 268 -5.12 -8.44 -0.19
N ILE A 269 -6.23 -9.17 -0.15
CA ILE A 269 -6.53 -10.23 -1.11
C ILE A 269 -7.82 -9.92 -1.87
N PRO A 270 -7.89 -10.25 -3.17
CA PRO A 270 -9.15 -10.19 -3.89
C PRO A 270 -10.09 -11.28 -3.36
N ILE A 271 -11.37 -10.96 -3.21
CA ILE A 271 -12.41 -11.89 -2.81
C ILE A 271 -13.37 -12.10 -3.98
N PRO A 272 -13.50 -13.32 -4.52
CA PRO A 272 -14.42 -13.60 -5.61
C PRO A 272 -15.87 -13.24 -5.25
N LYS A 273 -16.61 -12.63 -6.19
CA LYS A 273 -18.00 -12.19 -5.97
C LYS A 273 -18.93 -13.34 -5.54
N GLU A 274 -18.61 -14.57 -5.93
CA GLU A 274 -19.40 -15.76 -5.61
C GLU A 274 -19.38 -16.10 -4.12
N VAL A 275 -18.32 -15.71 -3.39
CA VAL A 275 -18.18 -15.97 -1.95
C VAL A 275 -19.25 -15.23 -1.15
N TRP A 276 -19.66 -14.03 -1.59
CA TRP A 276 -20.57 -13.17 -0.85
C TRP A 276 -22.03 -13.25 -1.29
N ARG A 277 -22.33 -13.87 -2.43
CA ARG A 277 -23.72 -14.06 -2.92
C ARG A 277 -24.48 -15.17 -2.19
N GLN A 278 -23.91 -15.79 -1.16
CA GLN A 278 -24.56 -16.89 -0.44
C GLN A 278 -25.55 -16.46 0.65
N GLU A 279 -25.78 -15.16 0.87
CA GLU A 279 -26.85 -14.70 1.76
C GLU A 279 -27.83 -13.79 1.02
N GLY A 280 -29.12 -14.15 1.09
CA GLY A 280 -30.19 -13.71 0.21
C GLY A 280 -30.40 -12.21 0.08
N ALA A 281 -30.48 -11.77 -1.17
CA ALA A 281 -31.44 -10.76 -1.60
C ALA A 281 -32.85 -11.35 -1.59
#